data_AF-A0A429A0G7-F1
#
_entry.id   AF-A0A429A0G7-F1
#
_cell.length_a   1.000
_cell.length_b   1.000
_cell.length_c   1.000
_cell.angle_alpha   90.00
_cell.angle_beta   90.00
_cell.angle_gamma   90.00
#
_symmetry.space_group_name_H-M   'P 1'
#
loop_
_entity.id
_entity.type
_entity.pdbx_description
1 polymer ?
#
loop_
_entity_poly.entity_id
_entity_poly.type
_entity_poly.pdbx_seq_one_letter_code
_entity_poly.pdbx_strand_id
1 'polypeptide(L)' 'MSKKDIRKAAASLSPAERIAVVAAVDELASAISAKDGDGGGAAIRRIQALSPEVGNAVLDHLVDEATRKGGG' A
#
# COMPACT_ATOMS: atom_id res chain seq x y z
N MET A 1 -2.42 9.42 7.70
CA MET A 1 -2.36 8.31 8.70
C MET A 1 -0.88 7.92 8.89
N SER A 2 -0.43 7.44 10.05
CA SER A 2 1.00 7.28 10.31
C SER A 2 1.53 5.90 9.86
N LYS A 3 2.82 5.79 9.51
CA LYS A 3 3.47 4.48 9.24
C LYS A 3 3.31 3.46 10.39
N LYS A 4 2.98 3.92 11.59
CA LYS A 4 2.68 3.06 12.75
C LYS A 4 1.36 2.30 12.57
N ASP A 5 0.38 2.88 11.89
CA ASP A 5 -0.93 2.28 11.66
C ASP A 5 -0.85 1.14 10.64
N ILE A 6 -0.08 1.33 9.56
CA ILE A 6 0.24 0.26 8.59
C ILE A 6 0.97 -0.89 9.30
N ARG A 7 1.96 -0.58 10.15
CA ARG A 7 2.69 -1.60 10.91
C ARG A 7 1.78 -2.35 11.89
N LYS A 8 0.82 -1.66 12.50
CA LYS A 8 -0.18 -2.25 13.40
C LYS A 8 -1.13 -3.16 12.62
N ALA A 9 -1.63 -2.73 11.46
CA ALA A 9 -2.48 -3.55 10.59
C ALA A 9 -1.72 -4.77 10.03
N ALA A 10 -0.42 -4.64 9.71
CA ALA A 10 0.38 -5.78 9.26
C ALA A 10 0.73 -6.77 10.37
N ALA A 11 0.61 -6.37 11.65
CA ALA A 11 0.94 -7.24 12.78
C ALA A 11 -0.10 -8.35 13.00
N SER A 12 -1.34 -8.17 12.53
CA SER A 12 -2.41 -9.17 12.60
C SER A 12 -2.29 -10.26 11.51
N LEU A 13 -1.41 -10.07 10.52
CA LEU A 13 -1.24 -11.00 9.41
C LEU A 13 -0.39 -12.22 9.77
N SER A 14 -0.68 -13.35 9.15
CA SER A 14 0.21 -14.52 9.16
C SER A 14 1.54 -14.22 8.44
N PRO A 15 2.60 -15.00 8.68
CA PRO A 15 3.88 -14.82 7.99
C PRO A 15 3.76 -14.85 6.45
N ALA A 16 2.91 -15.73 5.90
CA ALA A 16 2.67 -15.83 4.46
C ALA A 16 2.00 -14.56 3.91
N GLU A 17 0.96 -14.06 4.60
CA GLU A 17 0.27 -12.82 4.21
C GLU A 17 1.21 -11.62 4.30
N ARG A 18 2.09 -11.55 5.31
CA ARG A 18 3.09 -10.47 5.40
C ARG A 18 4.04 -10.48 4.20
N ILE A 19 4.50 -11.66 3.76
CA ILE A 19 5.37 -11.79 2.58
C ILE A 19 4.62 -11.31 1.33
N ALA A 20 3.37 -11.74 1.16
CA ALA A 20 2.55 -11.36 0.01
C ALA A 20 2.25 -9.85 -0.02
N VAL A 21 1.97 -9.24 1.15
CA VAL A 21 1.80 -7.79 1.29
C VAL A 21 3.08 -7.05 0.97
N VAL A 22 4.24 -7.52 1.46
CA VAL A 22 5.53 -6.88 1.16
C VAL A 22 5.82 -6.91 -0.34
N ALA A 23 5.59 -8.05 -1.01
CA ALA A 23 5.75 -8.16 -2.46
C ALA A 23 4.83 -7.20 -3.21
N ALA A 24 3.55 -7.12 -2.83
CA ALA A 24 2.59 -6.22 -3.46
C ALA A 24 2.90 -4.73 -3.20
N VAL A 25 3.48 -4.39 -2.03
CA VAL A 25 3.96 -3.03 -1.74
C VAL A 25 5.18 -2.66 -2.59
N ASP A 26 6.08 -3.61 -2.87
CA ASP A 26 7.24 -3.39 -3.73
C ASP A 26 6.82 -3.18 -5.20
N GLU A 27 5.85 -3.97 -5.67
CA GLU A 27 5.21 -3.76 -6.97
C GLU A 27 4.55 -2.38 -7.06
N LEU A 28 3.81 -1.96 -6.02
CA LEU A 28 3.20 -0.64 -5.94
C LEU A 28 4.24 0.47 -6.00
N ALA A 29 5.35 0.35 -5.27
CA ALA A 29 6.43 1.32 -5.29
C ALA A 29 7.07 1.42 -6.68
N SER A 30 7.28 0.29 -7.35
CA SER A 30 7.77 0.23 -8.72
C SER A 30 6.82 0.89 -9.71
N ALA A 31 5.51 0.62 -9.60
CA ALA A 31 4.49 1.22 -10.45
C ALA A 31 4.39 2.74 -10.25
N ILE A 32 4.43 3.22 -8.99
CA ILE A 32 4.48 4.66 -8.68
C ILE A 32 5.73 5.31 -9.30
N SER A 33 6.89 4.66 -9.18
CA SER A 33 8.15 5.14 -9.77
C SER A 33 8.06 5.24 -11.30
N ALA A 34 7.43 4.24 -11.94
CA ALA A 34 7.19 4.21 -13.37
C ALA A 34 6.05 5.13 -13.84
N LYS A 35 5.33 5.79 -12.92
CA LYS A 35 4.07 6.53 -13.19
C LYS A 35 3.00 5.66 -13.86
N ASP A 36 3.02 4.35 -13.60
CA ASP A 36 2.04 3.39 -14.07
C ASP A 36 0.86 3.32 -13.08
N GLY A 37 -0.18 4.11 -13.39
CA GLY A 37 -1.39 4.17 -12.57
C GLY A 37 -2.16 2.85 -12.51
N ASP A 38 -2.14 2.07 -13.60
CA ASP A 38 -2.85 0.79 -13.68
C ASP A 38 -2.12 -0.28 -12.86
N GLY A 39 -0.80 -0.34 -12.97
CA GLY A 39 0.06 -1.18 -12.13
C GLY A 39 -0.09 -0.85 -10.65
N GLY A 40 -0.10 0.44 -10.30
CA GLY A 40 -0.30 0.91 -8.92
C GLY A 40 -1.69 0.52 -8.40
N GLY A 41 -2.73 0.70 -9.20
CA GLY A 41 -4.09 0.29 -8.85
C GLY A 41 -4.24 -1.22 -8.66
N ALA A 42 -3.57 -2.03 -9.49
CA ALA A 42 -3.58 -3.49 -9.36
C ALA A 42 -2.87 -3.96 -8.08
N ALA A 43 -1.74 -3.37 -7.74
CA ALA A 43 -1.00 -3.67 -6.53
C ALA A 43 -1.79 -3.33 -5.25
N ILE A 44 -2.45 -2.16 -5.22
CA ILE A 44 -3.35 -1.77 -4.11
C ILE A 44 -4.47 -2.80 -3.93
N ARG A 45 -5.13 -3.23 -5.03
CA ARG A 45 -6.22 -4.23 -4.97
C ARG A 45 -5.73 -5.57 -4.43
N ARG A 46 -4.51 -6.00 -4.76
CA ARG A 46 -3.90 -7.21 -4.20
C ARG A 46 -3.68 -7.08 -2.69
N ILE A 47 -3.15 -5.94 -2.23
CA ILE A 47 -2.98 -5.68 -0.79
C ILE A 47 -4.33 -5.70 -0.08
N GLN A 48 -5.36 -5.06 -0.63
CA GLN A 48 -6.71 -5.06 -0.06
C GLN A 48 -7.35 -6.47 -0.02
N ALA A 49 -7.09 -7.31 -1.02
CA ALA A 49 -7.58 -8.69 -1.04
C ALA A 49 -6.93 -9.56 0.04
N LEU A 50 -5.65 -9.31 0.37
CA LEU A 50 -4.95 -9.97 1.47
C LEU A 50 -5.37 -9.42 2.83
N SER A 51 -5.49 -8.09 2.93
CA SER A 51 -5.87 -7.40 4.15
C SER A 51 -6.48 -6.04 3.81
N PRO A 52 -7.81 -5.88 3.96
CA PRO A 52 -8.49 -4.62 3.72
C PRO A 52 -7.94 -3.49 4.59
N GLU A 53 -7.60 -3.77 5.85
CA GLU A 53 -7.04 -2.79 6.78
C GLU A 53 -5.66 -2.28 6.31
N VAL A 54 -4.77 -3.18 5.90
CA VAL A 54 -3.45 -2.77 5.38
C VAL A 54 -3.59 -2.03 4.06
N GLY A 55 -4.44 -2.53 3.15
CA GLY A 55 -4.66 -1.89 1.85
C GLY A 55 -5.22 -0.47 1.99
N ASN A 56 -6.19 -0.27 2.87
CA ASN A 56 -6.74 1.05 3.16
C ASN A 56 -5.71 1.97 3.84
N ALA A 57 -4.95 1.45 4.81
CA ALA A 57 -3.90 2.24 5.47
C ALA A 57 -2.78 2.67 4.49
N VAL A 58 -2.43 1.82 3.53
CA VAL A 58 -1.47 2.14 2.45
C VAL A 58 -2.05 3.19 1.51
N LEU A 59 -3.30 3.03 1.06
CA LEU A 59 -3.98 4.00 0.19
C LEU A 59 -4.08 5.37 0.86
N ASP A 60 -4.51 5.41 2.12
CA ASP A 60 -4.60 6.64 2.90
C ASP A 60 -3.23 7.32 3.04
N HIS A 61 -2.16 6.55 3.27
CA HIS A 61 -0.81 7.09 3.31
C HIS A 61 -0.37 7.69 1.96
N LEU A 62 -0.73 7.06 0.84
CA LEU A 62 -0.40 7.56 -0.49
C LEU A 62 -1.16 8.84 -0.85
N VAL A 63 -2.45 8.90 -0.52
CA VAL A 63 -3.25 10.13 -0.68
C VAL A 63 -2.71 11.24 0.21
N ASP A 64 -2.37 10.94 1.45
CA ASP A 64 -1.74 11.88 2.38
C ASP A 64 -0.39 12.38 1.84
N GLU A 65 0.48 11.51 1.33
CA GLU A 65 1.74 11.91 0.69
C GLU A 65 1.54 12.74 -0.59
N ALA A 66 0.54 12.40 -1.41
CA ALA A 66 0.22 13.14 -2.62
C ALA A 66 -0.35 14.54 -2.32
N THR A 67 -1.20 14.64 -1.30
CA THR A 67 -1.78 15.92 -0.85
C THR A 67 -0.77 16.77 -0.09
N ARG A 68 0.15 16.17 0.68
CA ARG A 68 1.26 16.86 1.37
C ARG A 68 2.29 17.43 0.40
N LYS A 69 2.56 16.74 -0.71
CA LYS A 69 3.46 17.23 -1.75
C LYS A 69 2.77 18.15 -2.75
N GLY A 70 1.45 18.33 -2.63
CA GLY A 70 0.68 19.38 -3.26
C GLY A 70 0.80 19.37 -4.78
N GLY A 71 -0.03 18.55 -5.43
CA GLY A 71 -0.47 18.78 -6.80
C GLY A 71 0.55 18.47 -7.90
N GLY A 72 0.11 17.65 -8.85
CA GLY A 72 0.36 18.05 -10.24
C GLY A 72 -0.45 19.30 -10.55
#